data_AF-A0A8S3K0E0-F1
#
_entry.id   AF-A0A8S3K0E0-F1
#
_cell.length_a   1.000
_cell.length_b   1.000
_cell.length_c   1.000
_cell.angle_alpha   90.00
_cell.angle_beta   90.00
_cell.angle_gamma   90.00
#
_symmetry.space_group_name_H-M   'P 1'
#
loop_
_entity.id
_entity.type
_entity.pdbx_description
1 polymer ?
#
loop_
_entity_poly.entity_id
_entity_poly.type
_entity_poly.pdbx_seq_one_letter_code
_entity_poly.pdbx_strand_id
1 'polypeptide(L)'
;MADGAPGITRAQKEIFPQARRLMCWAHVARKCREHRKLVPTGKWQQIDTDIHDLQLCFSDNIFTQGVSLVMKKWSTGPLIQQFQQYFFDQWIDKLPLWYEGAALNMPLTNNGCESLNSTIKKNIQ
;
A
#
# COMPACT_ATOMS: atom_id res chain seq x y z
N MET A 1 12.03 5.54 -1.15
CA MET A 1 10.67 5.16 -0.73
C MET A 1 10.02 6.37 -0.05
N ALA A 2 8.73 6.62 -0.28
CA ALA A 2 8.02 7.77 0.29
C ALA A 2 6.52 7.46 0.48
N ASP A 3 5.77 8.40 1.09
CA ASP A 3 4.30 8.40 1.02
C ASP A 3 3.81 8.61 -0.43
N GLY A 4 2.49 8.67 -0.66
CA GLY A 4 1.85 8.79 -1.98
C GLY A 4 1.72 10.20 -2.58
N ALA A 5 2.42 11.22 -2.04
CA ALA A 5 2.24 12.61 -2.46
C ALA A 5 2.60 12.85 -3.94
N PRO A 6 1.76 13.60 -4.71
CA PRO A 6 2.03 13.93 -6.11
C PRO A 6 3.29 14.77 -6.31
N GLY A 7 3.58 15.68 -5.38
CA GLY A 7 4.77 16.54 -5.46
C GLY A 7 6.07 15.74 -5.48
N ILE A 8 6.15 14.69 -4.66
CA ILE A 8 7.29 13.77 -4.65
C ILE A 8 7.41 13.02 -5.98
N THR A 9 6.28 12.69 -6.64
CA THR A 9 6.28 11.94 -7.92
C THR A 9 6.85 12.82 -9.00
N ARG A 10 6.39 14.08 -9.03
CA ARG A 10 6.83 15.07 -10.01
C ARG A 10 8.32 15.36 -9.84
N ALA A 11 8.75 15.69 -8.63
CA ALA A 11 10.15 16.01 -8.33
C ALA A 11 11.09 14.83 -8.65
N GLN A 12 10.70 13.58 -8.31
CA GLN A 12 11.50 12.42 -8.64
C GLN A 12 11.66 12.27 -10.16
N LYS A 13 10.57 12.38 -10.94
CA LYS A 13 10.63 12.25 -12.40
C LYS A 13 11.48 13.34 -13.06
N GLU A 14 11.44 14.55 -12.52
CA GLU A 14 12.14 15.70 -13.06
C GLU A 14 13.65 15.67 -12.74
N ILE A 15 14.00 15.38 -11.48
CA ILE A 15 15.39 15.47 -11.00
C ILE A 15 16.14 14.14 -11.10
N PHE A 16 15.44 13.02 -10.91
CA PHE A 16 16.01 11.67 -10.89
C PHE A 16 15.22 10.72 -11.79
N PRO A 17 15.18 10.95 -13.12
CA PRO A 17 14.32 10.20 -14.04
C PRO A 17 14.61 8.69 -14.07
N GLN A 18 15.85 8.30 -13.73
CA GLN A 18 16.26 6.89 -13.66
C GLN A 18 15.91 6.21 -12.33
N ALA A 19 15.53 6.98 -11.31
CA ALA A 19 15.13 6.41 -10.04
C ALA A 19 13.73 5.82 -10.13
N ARG A 20 13.52 4.65 -9.53
CA ARG A 20 12.18 4.09 -9.32
C ARG A 20 11.70 4.50 -7.93
N ARG A 21 10.55 5.18 -7.86
CA ARG A 21 9.92 5.48 -6.57
C ARG A 21 9.17 4.27 -6.04
N LEU A 22 9.60 3.80 -4.87
CA LEU A 22 8.87 2.82 -4.06
C LEU A 22 7.82 3.51 -3.18
N MET A 23 6.68 2.86 -3.03
CA MET A 23 5.60 3.25 -2.15
C MET A 23 5.78 2.59 -0.77
N CYS A 24 5.72 3.39 0.29
CA CYS A 24 5.89 2.89 1.65
C CYS A 24 4.74 1.97 2.07
N TRP A 25 5.05 0.73 2.46
CA TRP A 25 4.08 -0.25 2.92
C TRP A 25 3.25 0.24 4.12
N ALA A 26 3.90 0.83 5.13
CA ALA A 26 3.22 1.32 6.32
C ALA A 26 2.13 2.36 5.98
N HIS A 27 2.38 3.19 4.96
CA HIS A 27 1.38 4.12 4.45
C HIS A 27 0.22 3.40 3.74
N VAL A 28 0.49 2.38 2.93
CA VAL A 28 -0.56 1.56 2.29
C VAL A 28 -1.43 0.91 3.35
N ALA A 29 -0.82 0.18 4.29
CA ALA A 29 -1.52 -0.51 5.37
C ALA A 29 -2.37 0.44 6.22
N ARG A 30 -1.81 1.59 6.62
CA ARG A 30 -2.55 2.61 7.40
C ARG A 30 -3.72 3.18 6.61
N LYS A 31 -3.53 3.53 5.34
CA LYS A 31 -4.60 4.08 4.50
C LYS A 31 -5.69 3.06 4.21
N CYS A 32 -5.35 1.79 4.02
CA CYS A 32 -6.34 0.72 3.92
C CYS A 32 -7.15 0.59 5.22
N ARG A 33 -6.49 0.60 6.39
CA ARG A 33 -7.18 0.59 7.70
C ARG A 33 -8.12 1.78 7.89
N GLU A 34 -7.73 2.98 7.46
CA GLU A 34 -8.60 4.18 7.47
C GLU A 34 -9.85 4.00 6.59
N HIS A 35 -9.76 3.21 5.51
CA HIS A 35 -10.86 2.90 4.59
C HIS A 35 -11.64 1.63 4.96
N ARG A 36 -11.33 0.97 6.08
CA ARG A 36 -12.05 -0.24 6.56
C ARG A 36 -13.56 -0.04 6.73
N LYS A 37 -14.01 1.21 6.91
CA LYS A 37 -15.43 1.57 6.98
C LYS A 37 -16.21 1.26 5.71
N LEU A 38 -15.50 1.12 4.57
CA LEU A 38 -16.07 0.66 3.31
C LEU A 38 -16.21 -0.86 3.28
N VAL A 39 -15.78 -1.59 4.30
CA VAL A 39 -15.86 -3.04 4.34
C VAL A 39 -16.96 -3.45 5.34
N PRO A 40 -17.83 -4.42 5.01
CA PRO A 40 -18.81 -4.96 5.94
C PRO A 40 -18.17 -5.47 7.24
N THR A 41 -18.89 -5.33 8.34
CA THR A 41 -18.49 -5.84 9.65
C THR A 41 -18.10 -7.32 9.56
N GLY A 42 -16.98 -7.69 10.20
CA GLY A 42 -16.47 -9.06 10.22
C GLY A 42 -15.66 -9.49 8.99
N LYS A 43 -15.63 -8.71 7.90
CA LYS A 43 -14.83 -9.02 6.70
C LYS A 43 -13.44 -8.40 6.70
N TRP A 44 -13.24 -7.32 7.46
CA TRP A 44 -11.99 -6.56 7.47
C TRP A 44 -10.75 -7.41 7.75
N GLN A 45 -10.79 -8.31 8.73
CA GLN A 45 -9.61 -9.09 9.12
C GLN A 45 -9.11 -9.99 7.98
N GLN A 46 -10.02 -10.55 7.18
CA GLN A 46 -9.66 -11.32 6.01
C GLN A 46 -9.02 -10.44 4.93
N ILE A 47 -9.59 -9.26 4.67
CA ILE A 47 -9.03 -8.28 3.71
C ILE A 47 -7.66 -7.78 4.16
N ASP A 48 -7.49 -7.44 5.45
CA ASP A 48 -6.21 -6.99 6.00
C ASP A 48 -5.14 -8.07 5.83
N THR A 49 -5.48 -9.33 6.09
CA THR A 49 -4.59 -10.48 5.86
C THR A 49 -4.22 -10.61 4.39
N ASP A 50 -5.20 -10.58 3.49
CA ASP A 50 -4.96 -10.66 2.04
C ASP A 50 -4.00 -9.56 1.54
N ILE A 51 -4.13 -8.33 2.07
CA ILE A 51 -3.24 -7.21 1.70
C ILE A 51 -1.83 -7.44 2.26
N HIS A 52 -1.68 -8.01 3.46
CA HIS A 52 -0.35 -8.37 4.00
C HIS A 52 0.29 -9.49 3.19
N ASP A 53 -0.47 -10.51 2.77
CA ASP A 53 0.05 -11.60 1.92
C ASP A 53 0.53 -11.06 0.57
N LEU A 54 -0.17 -10.09 -0.01
CA LEU A 54 0.30 -9.37 -1.20
C LEU A 54 1.61 -8.63 -0.97
N GLN A 55 1.79 -8.02 0.20
CA GLN A 55 3.02 -7.30 0.52
C GLN A 55 4.23 -8.25 0.51
N LEU A 56 4.06 -9.50 0.93
CA LEU A 56 5.10 -10.52 1.01
C LEU A 56 5.45 -11.16 -0.34
N CYS A 57 4.74 -10.80 -1.43
CA CYS A 57 5.06 -11.30 -2.75
C CYS A 57 6.49 -10.87 -3.16
N PHE A 58 7.30 -11.82 -3.60
CA PHE A 58 8.73 -11.60 -3.91
C PHE A 58 9.04 -11.43 -5.40
N SER A 59 8.01 -11.40 -6.26
CA SER A 59 8.16 -11.10 -7.68
C SER A 59 6.91 -10.45 -8.25
N ASP A 60 7.09 -9.66 -9.32
CA ASP A 60 6.00 -9.02 -10.05
C ASP A 60 4.94 -10.04 -10.50
N ASN A 61 5.36 -11.22 -11.00
CA ASN A 61 4.45 -12.26 -11.46
C ASN A 61 3.56 -12.80 -10.32
N ILE A 62 4.15 -13.12 -9.16
CA ILE A 62 3.40 -13.62 -8.01
C ILE A 62 2.48 -12.52 -7.47
N PHE A 63 2.97 -11.28 -7.41
CA PHE A 63 2.16 -10.14 -6.99
C PHE A 63 0.94 -9.95 -7.91
N THR A 64 1.13 -9.91 -9.24
CA THR A 64 0.03 -9.75 -10.20
C THR A 64 -0.99 -10.88 -10.10
N GLN A 65 -0.54 -12.13 -9.96
CA GLN A 65 -1.46 -13.26 -9.77
C GLN A 65 -2.21 -13.16 -8.43
N GLY A 66 -1.50 -12.81 -7.36
CA GLY A 66 -2.10 -12.56 -6.04
C GLY A 66 -3.18 -11.48 -6.11
N VAL A 67 -2.90 -10.36 -6.78
CA VAL A 67 -3.86 -9.26 -6.98
C VAL A 67 -5.11 -9.78 -7.69
N SER A 68 -4.96 -10.54 -8.77
CA SER A 68 -6.10 -11.13 -9.49
C SER A 68 -6.96 -12.02 -8.58
N LEU A 69 -6.33 -12.85 -7.76
CA LEU A 69 -7.00 -13.75 -6.82
C LEU A 69 -7.75 -12.99 -5.73
N VAL A 70 -7.13 -11.99 -5.08
CA VAL A 70 -7.81 -11.22 -4.03
C VAL A 70 -8.94 -10.38 -4.58
N MET A 71 -8.79 -9.79 -5.77
CA MET A 71 -9.85 -9.02 -6.43
C MET A 71 -11.06 -9.90 -6.75
N LYS A 72 -10.82 -11.13 -7.22
CA LYS A 72 -11.88 -12.12 -7.43
C LYS A 72 -12.52 -12.56 -6.12
N LYS A 73 -11.72 -12.76 -5.07
CA LYS A 73 -12.19 -13.17 -3.73
C LYS A 73 -13.09 -12.11 -3.09
N TRP A 74 -12.82 -10.82 -3.32
CA TRP A 74 -13.55 -9.71 -2.73
C TRP A 74 -14.83 -9.31 -3.46
N SER A 75 -15.25 -10.02 -4.51
CA SER A 75 -16.31 -9.58 -5.43
C SER A 75 -17.75 -9.62 -4.86
N THR A 76 -17.96 -9.45 -3.55
CA THR A 76 -19.26 -9.62 -2.89
C THR A 76 -19.76 -8.36 -2.18
N GLY A 77 -20.84 -7.76 -2.69
CA GLY A 77 -21.61 -6.70 -2.03
C GLY A 77 -21.12 -5.25 -2.29
N PRO A 78 -22.00 -4.23 -2.24
CA PRO A 78 -21.66 -2.85 -2.64
C PRO A 78 -20.54 -2.21 -1.83
N LEU A 79 -20.50 -2.45 -0.52
CA LEU A 79 -19.46 -1.91 0.36
C LEU A 79 -18.08 -2.46 -0.04
N ILE A 80 -17.95 -3.79 -0.16
CA ILE A 80 -16.67 -4.40 -0.57
C ILE A 80 -16.27 -3.93 -1.97
N GLN A 81 -17.21 -3.77 -2.91
CA GLN A 81 -16.91 -3.21 -4.23
C GLN A 81 -16.32 -1.80 -4.16
N GLN A 82 -16.80 -0.93 -3.27
CA GLN A 82 -16.21 0.40 -3.06
C GLN A 82 -14.77 0.30 -2.52
N PHE A 83 -14.52 -0.58 -1.54
CA PHE A 83 -13.16 -0.79 -1.04
C PHE A 83 -12.25 -1.40 -2.11
N GLN A 84 -12.75 -2.39 -2.86
CA GLN A 84 -12.03 -3.05 -3.93
C GLN A 84 -11.62 -2.05 -5.02
N GLN A 85 -12.55 -1.20 -5.46
CA GLN A 85 -12.28 -0.14 -6.42
C GLN A 85 -11.23 0.84 -5.89
N TYR A 86 -11.41 1.32 -4.65
CA TYR A 86 -10.44 2.17 -3.98
C TYR A 86 -9.04 1.54 -3.95
N PHE A 87 -8.97 0.27 -3.56
CA PHE A 87 -7.71 -0.45 -3.41
C PHE A 87 -7.03 -0.63 -4.76
N PHE A 88 -7.78 -1.00 -5.80
CA PHE A 88 -7.27 -1.11 -7.17
C PHE A 88 -6.72 0.24 -7.66
N ASP A 89 -7.53 1.30 -7.63
CA ASP A 89 -7.16 2.60 -8.19
C ASP A 89 -5.93 3.19 -7.52
N GLN A 90 -5.83 3.09 -6.19
CA GLN A 90 -4.72 3.70 -5.46
C GLN A 90 -3.47 2.82 -5.45
N TRP A 91 -3.63 1.53 -5.17
CA TRP A 91 -2.51 0.68 -4.79
C TRP A 91 -2.11 -0.33 -5.85
N ILE A 92 -2.91 -0.51 -6.90
CA ILE A 92 -2.57 -1.40 -8.01
C ILE A 92 -2.27 -0.59 -9.28
N ASP A 93 -3.12 0.37 -9.62
CA ASP A 93 -2.93 1.19 -10.83
C ASP A 93 -1.94 2.33 -10.58
N LYS A 94 -2.23 3.19 -9.60
CA LYS A 94 -1.48 4.44 -9.40
C LYS A 94 -0.12 4.27 -8.71
N LEU A 95 -0.04 3.45 -7.65
CA LEU A 95 1.16 3.30 -6.80
C LEU A 95 1.43 1.82 -6.44
N PRO A 96 1.73 0.93 -7.41
CA PRO A 96 1.86 -0.52 -7.18
C PRO A 96 3.08 -0.99 -6.38
N LEU A 97 4.08 -0.13 -6.19
CA LEU A 97 5.41 -0.55 -5.79
C LEU A 97 5.60 -0.58 -4.27
N TRP A 98 4.79 -1.40 -3.57
CA TRP A 98 4.78 -1.53 -2.10
C TRP A 98 5.00 -2.96 -1.58
N TYR A 99 5.20 -3.94 -2.46
CA TYR A 99 5.46 -5.36 -2.12
C TYR A 99 6.97 -5.69 -2.19
N GLU A 100 7.43 -6.69 -1.42
CA GLU A 100 8.86 -7.08 -1.25
C GLU A 100 9.61 -7.22 -2.58
N GLY A 101 9.00 -7.89 -3.55
CA GLY A 101 9.56 -8.10 -4.88
C GLY A 101 9.82 -6.81 -5.68
N ALA A 102 9.19 -5.68 -5.33
CA ALA A 102 9.37 -4.42 -6.06
C ALA A 102 10.79 -3.84 -5.92
N ALA A 103 11.47 -4.18 -4.82
CA ALA A 103 12.87 -3.87 -4.58
C ALA A 103 13.47 -4.84 -3.56
N LEU A 104 13.98 -5.96 -4.06
CA LEU A 104 14.63 -6.98 -3.23
C LEU A 104 15.77 -6.36 -2.40
N ASN A 105 15.87 -6.78 -1.15
CA ASN A 105 16.88 -6.36 -0.16
C ASN A 105 16.78 -4.88 0.27
N MET A 106 15.69 -4.18 -0.06
CA MET A 106 15.44 -2.83 0.44
C MET A 106 14.27 -2.86 1.44
N PRO A 107 14.39 -2.20 2.61
CA PRO A 107 13.27 -2.13 3.53
C PRO A 107 12.12 -1.34 2.90
N LEU A 108 10.94 -1.98 2.78
CA LEU A 108 9.71 -1.35 2.31
C LEU A 108 8.89 -0.68 3.42
N THR A 109 9.43 -0.68 4.63
CA THR A 109 8.89 0.04 5.78
C THR A 109 9.75 1.26 6.05
N ASN A 110 9.12 2.42 6.27
CA ASN A 110 9.83 3.62 6.70
C ASN A 110 9.91 3.69 8.23
N ASN A 111 10.00 2.55 8.94
CA ASN A 111 9.87 2.46 10.40
C ASN A 111 10.73 3.50 11.14
N GLY A 112 11.90 3.86 10.62
CA GLY A 112 12.72 4.96 11.17
C GLY A 112 12.04 6.33 11.09
N CYS A 113 11.44 6.69 9.95
CA CYS A 113 10.68 7.94 9.78
C CYS A 113 9.40 7.94 10.62
N GLU A 114 8.69 6.82 10.72
CA GLU A 114 7.48 6.74 11.55
C GLU A 114 7.78 6.81 13.05
N SER A 115 8.85 6.15 13.51
CA SER A 115 9.34 6.27 14.88
C SER A 115 9.74 7.71 15.20
N LEU A 116 10.49 8.37 14.32
CA LEU A 116 10.87 9.77 14.47
C LEU A 116 9.64 10.69 14.55
N ASN A 117 8.67 10.52 13.65
CA ASN A 117 7.43 11.28 13.66
C ASN A 117 6.62 11.07 14.95
N SER A 118 6.59 9.84 15.47
CA SER A 118 5.94 9.53 16.75
C SER A 118 6.62 10.25 17.90
N THR A 119 7.95 10.22 17.97
CA THR A 119 8.75 10.90 18.99
C THR A 119 8.55 12.42 18.94
N ILE A 120 8.57 13.03 17.74
CA ILE A 120 8.30 14.46 17.56
C ILE A 120 6.90 14.83 18.07
N LYS A 121 5.87 14.09 17.67
CA LYS A 121 4.49 14.35 18.12
C LYS A 121 4.32 14.24 19.64
N LYS A 122 5.05 13.31 20.28
CA LYS A 122 5.04 13.15 21.74
C LYS A 122 5.74 14.28 22.48
N ASN A 123 6.74 14.90 21.86
CA ASN A 123 7.59 15.92 22.51
C ASN A 123 7.23 17.37 22.14
N ILE A 124 6.29 17.58 21.21
CA ILE A 124 5.81 18.91 20.78
C ILE A 124 4.32 19.12 21.13
N GLN A 125 3.68 18.16 21.81
CA GLN A 125 2.33 18.31 22.37
C GLN A 125 2.35 18.78 23.82
#